data_AF-A0A9E2TYL8-F1
#
_entry.id   AF-A0A9E2TYL8-F1
#
_cell.length_a   1.000
_cell.length_b   1.000
_cell.length_c   1.000
_cell.angle_alpha   90.00
_cell.angle_beta   90.00
_cell.angle_gamma   90.00
#
_symmetry.space_group_name_H-M   'P 1'
#
loop_
_entity.id
_entity.type
_entity.pdbx_description
1 polymer ?
#
loop_
_entity_poly.entity_id
_entity_poly.type
_entity_poly.pdbx_seq_one_letter_code
_entity_poly.pdbx_strand_id
1 'polypeptide(L)'
;MPTLADTTIRLLGQEPLAGRMPVADQLRLAEILDQAGFAYLEVSGGGVFDAAVKRGIESPWERIRALKARVKTPLGLALRGRFLVGSRPVNADFSRRFVESAAQNGIDVFRLHDPLNDVSNLREAAAAVVAADRDFEAGLVYSPSPTGDIGVLVERAKALPELGAVRVLLHDPTGSLQPHKAKELVPALAEASGLPVGIYVQGAGGSALAATLDAAEAGAQIIACAIYPLALSLHRVSGEALAEALAGMGLDTGVDVAKLWEASDLVDEHIGDEPVAPLAPRVAVRAAEHDVPASLVAGVDATLRAQGAGDRLEEVLEELDRVHDEVGWPPLAAPIGQVLASQALLNVLSASRYLTIVDELRSLVSGRFGTPPGPIDPTLARAVELTTDPETQEDVVPALSEVREQAEGMAASEEELLLLGLFGEDAERLLRGIRGRASGERDDLDAVDKARAERIREVVRIVQESGIGEVTIEEEGMRVSVRSTPDVAPAAAAAAPLALPDLPELEVPRPTNGFVRVESPMVGTFYRAPQPGSPPFVEVGDVVAPGQTLCILEAMKLMNEVKAEVEAVVRAIGVENAQPVEFGDLLFELEPLAGRPLDAV
;
A
#
# COMPACT_ATOMS: atom_id res chain seq x y z
N MET A 1 19.32 -2.93 -25.66
CA MET A 1 18.52 -3.80 -24.78
C MET A 1 18.17 -2.99 -23.56
N PRO A 2 16.94 -3.10 -23.04
CA PRO A 2 16.53 -2.34 -21.86
C PRO A 2 17.30 -2.80 -20.62
N THR A 3 17.66 -1.88 -19.76
CA THR A 3 18.16 -2.14 -18.40
C THR A 3 17.07 -1.85 -17.38
N LEU A 4 17.18 -2.42 -16.18
CA LEU A 4 16.23 -2.17 -15.09
C LEU A 4 16.81 -1.27 -14.01
N ALA A 5 15.97 -0.44 -13.41
CA ALA A 5 16.27 0.29 -12.18
C ALA A 5 15.34 -0.19 -11.07
N ASP A 6 15.91 -0.63 -9.95
CA ASP A 6 15.11 -1.05 -8.80
C ASP A 6 14.66 0.17 -7.98
N THR A 7 13.44 0.13 -7.46
CA THR A 7 12.86 1.19 -6.61
C THR A 7 12.44 0.67 -5.23
N THR A 8 12.75 -0.59 -4.92
CA THR A 8 12.25 -1.33 -3.76
C THR A 8 12.64 -0.65 -2.45
N ILE A 9 13.93 -0.32 -2.29
CA ILE A 9 14.45 0.30 -1.06
C ILE A 9 13.81 1.66 -0.81
N ARG A 10 13.67 2.49 -1.86
CA ARG A 10 12.98 3.78 -1.73
C ARG A 10 11.53 3.59 -1.31
N LEU A 11 10.81 2.62 -1.89
CA LEU A 11 9.41 2.36 -1.57
C LEU A 11 9.22 1.92 -0.11
N LEU A 12 10.10 1.07 0.42
CA LEU A 12 10.13 0.69 1.85
C LEU A 12 10.48 1.86 2.78
N GLY A 13 11.18 2.86 2.26
CA GLY A 13 11.58 4.06 2.97
C GLY A 13 10.48 5.12 3.13
N GLN A 14 9.35 4.99 2.44
CA GLN A 14 8.28 6.00 2.41
C GLN A 14 6.91 5.42 2.78
N GLU A 15 5.96 6.30 3.08
CA GLU A 15 4.57 5.88 3.32
C GLU A 15 3.94 5.23 2.07
N PRO A 16 3.09 4.20 2.24
CA PRO A 16 2.59 3.63 3.51
C PRO A 16 3.47 2.51 4.12
N LEU A 17 4.64 2.24 3.54
CA LEU A 17 5.49 1.10 3.96
C LEU A 17 6.58 1.49 4.96
N ALA A 18 6.69 2.78 5.29
CA ALA A 18 7.77 3.32 6.10
C ALA A 18 7.89 2.57 7.43
N GLY A 19 8.97 1.79 7.52
CA GLY A 19 9.35 0.95 8.65
C GLY A 19 8.38 -0.15 9.05
N ARG A 20 7.68 -0.70 8.05
CA ARG A 20 7.26 -2.11 8.04
C ARG A 20 8.46 -3.06 8.14
N MET A 21 9.53 -2.73 7.41
CA MET A 21 10.79 -3.46 7.39
C MET A 21 11.86 -2.71 8.19
N PRO A 22 12.56 -3.36 9.15
CA PRO A 22 13.69 -2.78 9.85
C PRO A 22 14.81 -2.35 8.90
N VAL A 23 15.55 -1.31 9.30
CA VAL A 23 16.61 -0.74 8.44
C VAL A 23 17.75 -1.74 8.22
N ALA A 24 18.07 -2.56 9.22
CA ALA A 24 19.07 -3.62 9.07
C ALA A 24 18.71 -4.60 7.93
N ASP A 25 17.43 -4.97 7.83
CA ASP A 25 16.95 -5.86 6.77
C ASP A 25 16.90 -5.13 5.43
N GLN A 26 16.56 -3.84 5.39
CA GLN A 26 16.67 -3.04 4.16
C GLN A 26 18.12 -2.94 3.64
N LEU A 27 19.11 -2.90 4.54
CA LEU A 27 20.52 -2.95 4.16
C LEU A 27 20.93 -4.32 3.61
N ARG A 28 20.43 -5.41 4.21
CA ARG A 28 20.62 -6.78 3.67
C ARG A 28 19.95 -6.94 2.31
N LEU A 29 18.74 -6.41 2.14
CA LEU A 29 18.02 -6.38 0.87
C LEU A 29 18.83 -5.67 -0.20
N ALA A 30 19.46 -4.55 0.12
CA ALA A 30 20.34 -3.83 -0.80
C ALA A 30 21.54 -4.68 -1.27
N GLU A 31 22.14 -5.48 -0.39
CA GLU A 31 23.24 -6.39 -0.74
C GLU A 31 22.80 -7.52 -1.68
N ILE A 32 21.56 -7.98 -1.57
CA ILE A 32 20.97 -8.96 -2.50
C ILE A 32 20.74 -8.31 -3.87
N LEU A 33 20.09 -7.14 -3.89
CA LEU A 33 19.79 -6.40 -5.12
C LEU A 33 21.06 -5.93 -5.85
N ASP A 34 22.16 -5.64 -5.13
CA ASP A 34 23.46 -5.30 -5.71
C ASP A 34 24.03 -6.41 -6.62
N GLN A 35 23.64 -7.66 -6.38
CA GLN A 35 24.09 -8.82 -7.14
C GLN A 35 23.17 -9.12 -8.33
N ALA A 36 22.03 -8.43 -8.45
CA ALA A 36 21.01 -8.75 -9.43
C ALA A 36 21.27 -8.14 -10.82
N GLY A 37 22.19 -7.17 -10.95
CA GLY A 37 22.52 -6.57 -12.25
C GLY A 37 21.66 -5.36 -12.66
N PHE A 38 21.07 -4.65 -11.69
CA PHE A 38 20.37 -3.39 -11.95
C PHE A 38 21.31 -2.28 -12.43
N ALA A 39 20.81 -1.36 -13.26
CA ALA A 39 21.54 -0.17 -13.70
C ALA A 39 21.82 0.78 -12.53
N TYR A 40 20.83 0.95 -11.64
CA TYR A 40 20.98 1.63 -10.36
C TYR A 40 19.89 1.17 -9.38
N LEU A 41 20.10 1.42 -8.08
CA LEU A 41 19.10 1.24 -7.03
C LEU A 41 18.57 2.61 -6.60
N GLU A 42 17.31 2.92 -6.86
CA GLU A 42 16.67 4.11 -6.29
C GLU A 42 16.38 3.87 -4.82
N VAL A 43 17.07 4.60 -3.94
CA VAL A 43 17.06 4.31 -2.49
C VAL A 43 16.45 5.40 -1.63
N SER A 44 16.35 6.62 -2.15
CA SER A 44 15.89 7.77 -1.37
C SER A 44 15.23 8.84 -2.25
N GLY A 45 14.82 9.94 -1.62
CA GLY A 45 14.13 11.06 -2.26
C GLY A 45 12.65 11.13 -1.94
N GLY A 46 12.04 12.26 -2.29
CA GLY A 46 10.62 12.54 -2.01
C GLY A 46 10.22 12.20 -0.56
N GLY A 47 9.21 11.34 -0.42
CA GLY A 47 8.62 10.96 0.87
C GLY A 47 9.54 10.18 1.82
N VAL A 48 10.71 9.69 1.36
CA VAL A 48 11.66 8.98 2.24
C VAL A 48 12.25 9.90 3.29
N PHE A 49 12.59 11.14 2.92
CA PHE A 49 13.10 12.13 3.89
C PHE A 49 12.01 12.52 4.89
N ASP A 50 10.80 12.81 4.40
CA ASP A 50 9.65 13.15 5.23
C ASP A 50 9.34 12.02 6.24
N ALA A 51 9.26 10.78 5.78
CA ALA A 51 8.99 9.62 6.65
C ALA A 51 10.13 9.38 7.66
N ALA A 52 11.39 9.51 7.26
CA ALA A 52 12.53 9.34 8.16
C ALA A 52 12.52 10.40 9.27
N VAL A 53 12.29 11.66 8.92
CA VAL A 53 12.26 12.79 9.85
C VAL A 53 11.08 12.65 10.82
N LYS A 54 9.86 12.40 10.31
CA LYS A 54 8.66 12.22 11.15
C LYS A 54 8.76 11.04 12.11
N ARG A 55 9.38 9.95 11.68
CA ARG A 55 9.61 8.78 12.56
C ARG A 55 10.60 9.09 13.69
N GLY A 56 11.54 10.02 13.48
CA GLY A 56 12.49 10.44 14.52
C GLY A 56 13.53 9.38 14.90
N ILE A 57 13.69 8.32 14.10
CA ILE A 57 14.53 7.15 14.44
C ILE A 57 15.96 7.31 13.92
N GLU A 58 16.13 7.73 12.67
CA GLU A 58 17.44 7.81 12.03
C GLU A 58 17.50 8.94 11.01
N SER A 59 18.71 9.41 10.73
CA SER A 59 18.93 10.43 9.70
C SER A 59 18.81 9.81 8.30
N PRO A 60 18.05 10.43 7.37
CA PRO A 60 17.99 9.96 5.98
C PRO A 60 19.37 10.01 5.29
N TRP A 61 20.27 10.89 5.71
CA TRP A 61 21.64 10.98 5.20
C TRP A 61 22.49 9.77 5.64
N GLU A 62 22.34 9.34 6.89
CA GLU A 62 23.04 8.17 7.42
C GLU A 62 22.59 6.89 6.71
N ARG A 63 21.28 6.77 6.39
CA ARG A 63 20.77 5.65 5.60
C ARG A 63 21.45 5.58 4.22
N ILE A 64 21.57 6.71 3.52
CA ILE A 64 22.26 6.77 2.21
C ILE A 64 23.72 6.29 2.34
N ARG A 65 24.46 6.79 3.35
CA ARG A 65 25.83 6.35 3.61
C ARG A 65 25.92 4.86 3.91
N ALA A 66 25.01 4.33 4.73
CA ALA A 66 24.98 2.94 5.12
C ALA A 66 24.70 2.00 3.93
N LEU A 67 23.84 2.43 3.01
CA LEU A 67 23.58 1.73 1.74
C LEU A 67 24.81 1.76 0.84
N LYS A 68 25.40 2.95 0.60
CA LYS A 68 26.57 3.08 -0.29
C LYS A 68 27.77 2.27 0.21
N ALA A 69 27.93 2.14 1.52
CA ALA A 69 29.01 1.34 2.10
C ALA A 69 28.88 -0.17 1.82
N ARG A 70 27.71 -0.65 1.39
CA ARG A 70 27.40 -2.07 1.20
C ARG A 70 27.23 -2.49 -0.26
N VAL A 71 26.89 -1.55 -1.14
CA VAL A 71 26.58 -1.84 -2.55
C VAL A 71 27.55 -1.17 -3.50
N LYS A 72 27.80 -1.80 -4.65
CA LYS A 72 28.61 -1.24 -5.75
C LYS A 72 27.74 -0.59 -6.82
N THR A 73 26.53 -1.10 -6.99
CA THR A 73 25.51 -0.60 -7.89
C THR A 73 25.27 0.89 -7.60
N PRO A 74 25.19 1.75 -8.63
CA PRO A 74 24.93 3.18 -8.45
C PRO A 74 23.67 3.43 -7.64
N LEU A 75 23.69 4.46 -6.79
CA LEU A 75 22.51 4.86 -6.00
C LEU A 75 21.75 6.01 -6.66
N GLY A 76 20.43 5.86 -6.72
CA GLY A 76 19.49 6.84 -7.26
C GLY A 76 18.74 7.64 -6.17
N LEU A 77 18.48 8.91 -6.45
CA LEU A 77 17.70 9.83 -5.62
C LEU A 77 16.64 10.57 -6.46
N ALA A 78 15.39 10.56 -6.00
CA ALA A 78 14.30 11.30 -6.65
C ALA A 78 14.09 12.70 -6.01
N LEU A 79 14.08 13.75 -6.84
CA LEU A 79 13.83 15.14 -6.44
C LEU A 79 12.72 15.79 -7.28
N ARG A 80 12.09 16.78 -6.68
CA ARG A 80 10.97 17.56 -7.23
C ARG A 80 11.41 18.98 -7.58
N GLY A 81 12.20 19.15 -8.65
CA GLY A 81 12.68 20.47 -9.10
C GLY A 81 13.11 21.39 -7.95
N ARG A 82 12.53 22.59 -7.89
CA ARG A 82 12.78 23.59 -6.84
C ARG A 82 12.28 23.21 -5.44
N PHE A 83 11.55 22.11 -5.26
CA PHE A 83 11.08 21.61 -3.95
C PHE A 83 12.00 20.54 -3.36
N LEU A 84 12.92 19.99 -4.15
CA LEU A 84 13.82 18.90 -3.74
C LEU A 84 13.04 17.71 -3.15
N VAL A 85 13.11 17.52 -1.83
CA VAL A 85 12.39 16.48 -1.08
C VAL A 85 11.27 17.04 -0.18
N GLY A 86 11.11 18.36 -0.13
CA GLY A 86 10.13 19.05 0.70
C GLY A 86 8.83 19.40 -0.02
N SER A 87 8.05 20.29 0.62
CA SER A 87 6.79 20.86 0.12
C SER A 87 6.90 22.32 -0.30
N ARG A 88 7.97 23.01 0.12
CA ARG A 88 8.20 24.43 -0.15
C ARG A 88 9.37 24.61 -1.10
N PRO A 89 9.34 25.62 -1.98
CA PRO A 89 10.43 25.89 -2.88
C PRO A 89 11.69 26.32 -2.11
N VAL A 90 12.85 26.00 -2.66
CA VAL A 90 14.16 26.39 -2.13
C VAL A 90 14.85 27.36 -3.09
N ASN A 91 15.84 28.10 -2.58
CA ASN A 91 16.69 28.93 -3.41
C ASN A 91 17.84 28.13 -4.07
N ALA A 92 18.58 28.79 -4.96
CA ALA A 92 19.68 28.18 -5.72
C ALA A 92 20.82 27.64 -4.83
N ASP A 93 21.22 28.40 -3.79
CA ASP A 93 22.29 27.96 -2.88
C ASP A 93 21.88 26.71 -2.11
N PHE A 94 20.63 26.67 -1.63
CA PHE A 94 20.06 25.50 -0.95
C PHE A 94 20.02 24.29 -1.88
N SER A 95 19.57 24.45 -3.12
CA SER A 95 19.56 23.39 -4.15
C SER A 95 20.95 22.82 -4.38
N ARG A 96 21.94 23.70 -4.56
CA ARG A 96 23.34 23.32 -4.76
C ARG A 96 23.88 22.53 -3.58
N ARG A 97 23.70 23.05 -2.36
CA ARG A 97 24.17 22.43 -1.10
C ARG A 97 23.54 21.06 -0.86
N PHE A 98 22.25 20.93 -1.15
CA PHE A 98 21.55 19.66 -1.02
C PHE A 98 22.10 18.60 -1.99
N VAL A 99 22.24 18.96 -3.27
CA VAL A 99 22.75 18.04 -4.30
C VAL A 99 24.21 17.67 -4.03
N GLU A 100 25.06 18.63 -3.66
CA GLU A 100 26.45 18.37 -3.25
C GLU A 100 26.49 17.38 -2.07
N SER A 101 25.66 17.59 -1.05
CA SER A 101 25.58 16.69 0.12
C SER A 101 25.11 15.29 -0.28
N ALA A 102 24.11 15.18 -1.14
CA ALA A 102 23.64 13.88 -1.64
C ALA A 102 24.71 13.14 -2.45
N ALA A 103 25.40 13.84 -3.36
CA ALA A 103 26.47 13.28 -4.17
C ALA A 103 27.66 12.82 -3.32
N GLN A 104 28.05 13.60 -2.30
CA GLN A 104 29.11 13.25 -1.34
C GLN A 104 28.76 12.02 -0.49
N ASN A 105 27.48 11.81 -0.20
CA ASN A 105 27.00 10.65 0.55
C ASN A 105 26.86 9.39 -0.29
N GLY A 106 27.03 9.48 -1.62
CA GLY A 106 27.08 8.32 -2.51
C GLY A 106 25.95 8.22 -3.52
N ILE A 107 25.13 9.27 -3.70
CA ILE A 107 24.17 9.31 -4.80
C ILE A 107 24.92 9.53 -6.13
N ASP A 108 24.64 8.67 -7.09
CA ASP A 108 25.24 8.63 -8.41
C ASP A 108 24.27 9.16 -9.49
N VAL A 109 22.97 8.88 -9.33
CA VAL A 109 21.90 9.20 -10.27
C VAL A 109 20.84 10.07 -9.60
N PHE A 110 20.53 11.22 -10.20
CA PHE A 110 19.48 12.13 -9.74
C PHE A 110 18.33 12.13 -10.73
N ARG A 111 17.16 11.64 -10.28
CA ARG A 111 15.91 11.77 -11.01
C ARG A 111 15.23 13.07 -10.61
N LEU A 112 15.23 14.07 -11.48
CA LEU A 112 14.51 15.34 -11.25
C LEU A 112 13.24 15.35 -12.08
N HIS A 113 12.12 15.71 -11.47
CA HIS A 113 10.89 16.04 -12.20
C HIS A 113 10.28 17.30 -11.58
N ASP A 114 9.51 18.03 -12.37
CA ASP A 114 8.69 19.11 -11.87
C ASP A 114 7.23 18.63 -11.87
N PRO A 115 6.46 18.81 -10.78
CA PRO A 115 5.06 18.36 -10.71
C PRO A 115 4.16 18.97 -11.79
N LEU A 116 4.51 20.15 -12.35
CA LEU A 116 3.80 20.82 -13.43
C LEU A 116 4.40 20.58 -14.83
N ASN A 117 5.48 19.79 -14.92
CA ASN A 117 6.36 19.73 -16.09
C ASN A 117 6.93 21.09 -16.52
N ASP A 118 7.07 22.03 -15.59
CA ASP A 118 7.76 23.29 -15.83
C ASP A 118 9.28 23.05 -15.79
N VAL A 119 9.88 22.89 -16.97
CA VAL A 119 11.32 22.60 -17.13
C VAL A 119 12.19 23.70 -16.52
N SER A 120 11.70 24.93 -16.41
CA SER A 120 12.47 26.02 -15.81
C SER A 120 12.76 25.79 -14.33
N ASN A 121 11.87 25.10 -13.61
CA ASN A 121 12.03 24.73 -12.20
C ASN A 121 13.11 23.66 -11.98
N LEU A 122 13.60 23.01 -13.02
CA LEU A 122 14.67 22.01 -12.93
C LEU A 122 16.06 22.65 -12.95
N ARG A 123 16.19 23.89 -13.43
CA ARG A 123 17.47 24.52 -13.79
C ARG A 123 18.51 24.50 -12.65
N GLU A 124 18.13 24.96 -11.46
CA GLU A 124 19.06 25.09 -10.34
C GLU A 124 19.55 23.73 -9.83
N ALA A 125 18.62 22.78 -9.64
CA ALA A 125 18.97 21.42 -9.23
C ALA A 125 19.78 20.69 -10.31
N ALA A 126 19.41 20.82 -11.60
CA ALA A 126 20.13 20.22 -12.72
C ALA A 126 21.56 20.76 -12.82
N ALA A 127 21.75 22.09 -12.73
CA ALA A 127 23.07 22.70 -12.73
C ALA A 127 23.94 22.18 -11.58
N ALA A 128 23.36 21.99 -10.39
CA ALA A 128 24.07 21.41 -9.26
C ALA A 128 24.45 19.93 -9.48
N VAL A 129 23.58 19.13 -10.11
CA VAL A 129 23.86 17.71 -10.42
C VAL A 129 25.00 17.62 -11.43
N VAL A 130 24.96 18.42 -12.50
CA VAL A 130 26.03 18.48 -13.51
C VAL A 130 27.35 18.94 -12.88
N ALA A 131 27.31 19.96 -12.01
CA ALA A 131 28.50 20.44 -11.31
C ALA A 131 29.10 19.40 -10.35
N ALA A 132 28.28 18.48 -9.82
CA ALA A 132 28.72 17.37 -8.99
C ALA A 132 29.26 16.16 -9.79
N ASP A 133 29.26 16.22 -11.13
CA ASP A 133 29.66 15.12 -12.04
C ASP A 133 28.81 13.85 -11.80
N ARG A 134 27.49 14.03 -11.86
CA ARG A 134 26.48 13.00 -11.59
C ARG A 134 25.43 12.95 -12.68
N ASP A 135 24.79 11.80 -12.83
CA ASP A 135 23.80 11.58 -13.88
C ASP A 135 22.49 12.28 -13.51
N PHE A 136 21.96 13.05 -14.46
CA PHE A 136 20.65 13.70 -14.36
C PHE A 136 19.64 13.03 -15.29
N GLU A 137 18.63 12.37 -14.69
CA GLU A 137 17.47 11.83 -15.39
C GLU A 137 16.26 12.73 -15.22
N ALA A 138 15.75 13.28 -16.32
CA ALA A 138 14.65 14.22 -16.33
C ALA A 138 13.29 13.51 -16.48
N GLY A 139 12.48 13.52 -15.43
CA GLY A 139 11.13 12.99 -15.43
C GLY A 139 10.12 13.95 -16.05
N LEU A 140 9.36 13.45 -17.02
CA LEU A 140 8.18 14.10 -17.58
C LEU A 140 6.94 13.35 -17.11
N VAL A 141 6.11 14.02 -16.32
CA VAL A 141 4.91 13.45 -15.73
C VAL A 141 3.80 13.37 -16.78
N TYR A 142 3.41 12.16 -17.14
CA TYR A 142 2.22 11.91 -17.93
C TYR A 142 0.97 12.22 -17.11
N SER A 143 0.05 12.93 -17.74
CA SER A 143 -1.28 13.20 -17.22
C SER A 143 -2.23 13.21 -18.41
N PRO A 144 -3.35 12.47 -18.37
CA PRO A 144 -4.42 12.62 -19.35
C PRO A 144 -4.92 14.06 -19.35
N SER A 145 -5.11 14.63 -20.53
CA SER A 145 -5.61 15.97 -20.74
C SER A 145 -6.39 16.07 -22.05
N PRO A 146 -7.49 16.85 -22.08
CA PRO A 146 -8.15 17.21 -23.33
C PRO A 146 -7.26 17.97 -24.32
N THR A 147 -6.17 18.59 -23.84
CA THR A 147 -5.34 19.53 -24.61
C THR A 147 -4.21 18.87 -25.42
N GLY A 148 -4.04 17.56 -25.33
CA GLY A 148 -3.09 16.78 -26.13
C GLY A 148 -1.80 16.45 -25.39
N ASP A 149 -1.83 15.34 -24.65
CA ASP A 149 -0.79 14.88 -23.72
C ASP A 149 0.60 14.76 -24.37
N ILE A 150 0.63 14.32 -25.62
CA ILE A 150 1.88 14.05 -26.35
C ILE A 150 2.59 15.37 -26.72
N GLY A 151 1.85 16.35 -27.23
CA GLY A 151 2.44 17.59 -27.75
C GLY A 151 3.12 18.38 -26.64
N VAL A 152 2.47 18.51 -25.49
CA VAL A 152 3.04 19.22 -24.32
C VAL A 152 4.33 18.54 -23.86
N LEU A 153 4.31 17.22 -23.65
CA LEU A 153 5.50 16.50 -23.18
C LEU A 153 6.66 16.57 -24.19
N VAL A 154 6.36 16.45 -25.49
CA VAL A 154 7.35 16.58 -26.58
C VAL A 154 7.99 17.97 -26.60
N GLU A 155 7.22 19.04 -26.44
CA GLU A 155 7.78 20.39 -26.37
C GLU A 155 8.67 20.58 -25.13
N ARG A 156 8.26 20.04 -23.97
CA ARG A 156 9.11 20.08 -22.76
C ARG A 156 10.40 19.28 -22.92
N ALA A 157 10.34 18.13 -23.60
CA ALA A 157 11.48 17.25 -23.82
C ALA A 157 12.65 17.94 -24.55
N LYS A 158 12.35 18.85 -25.48
CA LYS A 158 13.37 19.58 -26.28
C LYS A 158 14.32 20.42 -25.43
N ALA A 159 13.87 20.90 -24.27
CA ALA A 159 14.67 21.78 -23.40
C ALA A 159 15.56 21.01 -22.41
N LEU A 160 15.35 19.70 -22.23
CA LEU A 160 16.05 18.89 -21.23
C LEU A 160 17.56 18.71 -21.49
N PRO A 161 18.03 18.52 -22.75
CA PRO A 161 19.46 18.40 -23.03
C PRO A 161 20.26 19.65 -22.64
N GLU A 162 19.66 20.83 -22.79
CA GLU A 162 20.31 22.10 -22.43
C GLU A 162 20.55 22.23 -20.92
N LEU A 163 19.78 21.51 -20.10
CA LEU A 163 19.96 21.42 -18.66
C LEU A 163 20.99 20.34 -18.24
N GLY A 164 21.55 19.60 -19.19
CA GLY A 164 22.50 18.52 -18.93
C GLY A 164 21.85 17.18 -18.56
N ALA A 165 20.58 16.97 -18.90
CA ALA A 165 19.94 15.67 -18.75
C ALA A 165 20.63 14.64 -19.65
N VAL A 166 20.92 13.46 -19.08
CA VAL A 166 21.45 12.31 -19.84
C VAL A 166 20.34 11.38 -20.34
N ARG A 167 19.12 11.55 -19.82
CA ARG A 167 17.95 10.72 -20.11
C ARG A 167 16.64 11.44 -19.84
N VAL A 168 15.60 11.08 -20.58
CA VAL A 168 14.21 11.43 -20.28
C VAL A 168 13.49 10.23 -19.68
N LEU A 169 12.71 10.42 -18.62
CA LEU A 169 11.86 9.39 -18.03
C LEU A 169 10.39 9.74 -18.24
N LEU A 170 9.65 8.89 -18.95
CA LEU A 170 8.20 8.95 -19.00
C LEU A 170 7.65 8.46 -17.67
N HIS A 171 7.07 9.37 -16.89
CA HIS A 171 6.65 9.13 -15.52
C HIS A 171 5.12 9.13 -15.40
N ASP A 172 4.51 8.01 -15.02
CA ASP A 172 3.06 7.93 -14.78
C ASP A 172 2.77 7.61 -13.30
N PRO A 173 2.39 8.62 -12.49
CA PRO A 173 1.97 8.42 -11.11
C PRO A 173 0.46 8.13 -10.96
N THR A 174 -0.36 8.23 -12.00
CA THR A 174 -1.80 7.98 -11.93
C THR A 174 -2.13 6.54 -12.33
N GLY A 175 -1.32 5.95 -13.21
CA GLY A 175 -1.55 4.64 -13.80
C GLY A 175 -2.56 4.65 -14.94
N SER A 176 -2.71 5.82 -15.56
CA SER A 176 -3.61 6.08 -16.67
C SER A 176 -2.91 5.94 -18.04
N LEU A 177 -1.59 5.78 -18.09
CA LEU A 177 -0.83 5.57 -19.31
C LEU A 177 -1.20 4.23 -19.95
N GLN A 178 -1.91 4.30 -21.07
CA GLN A 178 -2.31 3.11 -21.83
C GLN A 178 -1.15 2.59 -22.70
N PRO A 179 -1.10 1.29 -23.00
CA PRO A 179 0.02 0.69 -23.75
C PRO A 179 0.29 1.33 -25.11
N HIS A 180 -0.77 1.56 -25.90
CA HIS A 180 -0.65 2.23 -27.20
C HIS A 180 -0.08 3.67 -27.08
N LYS A 181 -0.35 4.37 -25.97
CA LYS A 181 0.21 5.70 -25.70
C LYS A 181 1.67 5.63 -25.31
N ALA A 182 2.06 4.65 -24.51
CA ALA A 182 3.47 4.41 -24.22
C ALA A 182 4.28 4.14 -25.51
N LYS A 183 3.72 3.35 -26.43
CA LYS A 183 4.31 3.03 -27.74
C LYS A 183 4.47 4.26 -28.65
N GLU A 184 3.56 5.24 -28.55
CA GLU A 184 3.62 6.52 -29.26
C GLU A 184 4.62 7.50 -28.60
N LEU A 185 4.58 7.64 -27.27
CA LEU A 185 5.33 8.64 -26.52
C LEU A 185 6.82 8.36 -26.48
N VAL A 186 7.24 7.12 -26.25
CA VAL A 186 8.65 6.76 -26.12
C VAL A 186 9.49 7.24 -27.32
N PRO A 187 9.16 6.89 -28.58
CA PRO A 187 9.94 7.37 -29.72
C PRO A 187 9.80 8.88 -29.95
N ALA A 188 8.63 9.46 -29.69
CA ALA A 188 8.42 10.90 -29.84
C ALA A 188 9.28 11.73 -28.87
N LEU A 189 9.40 11.28 -27.61
CA LEU A 189 10.25 11.90 -26.61
C LEU A 189 11.74 11.71 -26.94
N ALA A 190 12.12 10.54 -27.44
CA ALA A 190 13.49 10.26 -27.86
C ALA A 190 13.91 11.14 -29.05
N GLU A 191 13.04 11.30 -30.05
CA GLU A 191 13.27 12.16 -31.20
C GLU A 191 13.37 13.64 -30.79
N ALA A 192 12.44 14.11 -29.96
CA ALA A 192 12.36 15.51 -29.57
C ALA A 192 13.53 15.96 -28.66
N SER A 193 13.95 15.10 -27.74
CA SER A 193 15.07 15.41 -26.84
C SER A 193 16.44 15.03 -27.42
N GLY A 194 16.50 14.05 -28.34
CA GLY A 194 17.77 13.44 -28.75
C GLY A 194 18.42 12.59 -27.65
N LEU A 195 17.71 12.30 -26.56
CA LEU A 195 18.19 11.52 -25.42
C LEU A 195 17.55 10.13 -25.38
N PRO A 196 18.18 9.14 -24.73
CA PRO A 196 17.52 7.91 -24.36
C PRO A 196 16.27 8.17 -23.51
N VAL A 197 15.25 7.34 -23.68
CA VAL A 197 14.00 7.40 -22.92
C VAL A 197 13.88 6.18 -22.02
N GLY A 198 13.47 6.39 -20.78
CA GLY A 198 13.04 5.35 -19.86
C GLY A 198 11.59 5.52 -19.43
N ILE A 199 11.11 4.55 -18.65
CA ILE A 199 9.73 4.52 -18.18
C ILE A 199 9.68 4.23 -16.67
N TYR A 200 8.87 5.01 -15.96
CA TYR A 200 8.61 4.87 -14.53
C TYR A 200 7.10 5.01 -14.32
N VAL A 201 6.42 3.89 -14.10
CA VAL A 201 4.96 3.86 -14.07
C VAL A 201 4.44 3.08 -12.86
N GLN A 202 3.18 3.28 -12.55
CA GLN A 202 2.38 2.44 -11.66
C GLN A 202 1.01 2.22 -12.29
N GLY A 203 0.19 1.32 -11.76
CA GLY A 203 -1.10 1.02 -12.37
C GLY A 203 -1.70 -0.29 -11.88
N ALA A 204 -2.92 -0.21 -11.35
CA ALA A 204 -3.66 -1.37 -10.87
C ALA A 204 -4.10 -2.27 -12.03
N GLY A 205 -4.43 -3.53 -11.73
CA GLY A 205 -4.95 -4.48 -12.72
C GLY A 205 -3.96 -4.85 -13.84
N GLY A 206 -2.67 -4.53 -13.69
CA GLY A 206 -1.62 -4.88 -14.65
C GLY A 206 -1.38 -3.86 -15.78
N SER A 207 -2.04 -2.69 -15.76
CA SER A 207 -1.85 -1.65 -16.79
C SER A 207 -0.40 -1.19 -16.88
N ALA A 208 0.28 -1.05 -15.74
CA ALA A 208 1.69 -0.65 -15.66
C ALA A 208 2.62 -1.60 -16.42
N LEU A 209 2.45 -2.92 -16.22
CA LEU A 209 3.24 -3.94 -16.91
C LEU A 209 2.96 -3.89 -18.41
N ALA A 210 1.69 -3.83 -18.82
CA ALA A 210 1.32 -3.76 -20.23
C ALA A 210 1.92 -2.53 -20.94
N ALA A 211 1.83 -1.35 -20.31
CA ALA A 211 2.42 -0.13 -20.86
C ALA A 211 3.94 -0.19 -20.94
N THR A 212 4.57 -0.85 -19.97
CA THR A 212 6.01 -1.04 -19.93
C THR A 212 6.51 -1.97 -21.03
N LEU A 213 5.81 -3.06 -21.34
CA LEU A 213 6.18 -3.95 -22.43
C LEU A 213 6.12 -3.24 -23.79
N ASP A 214 5.04 -2.49 -24.04
CA ASP A 214 4.89 -1.69 -25.26
C ASP A 214 5.95 -0.57 -25.35
N ALA A 215 6.30 0.06 -24.23
CA ALA A 215 7.39 1.02 -24.16
C ALA A 215 8.75 0.39 -24.47
N ALA A 216 9.01 -0.81 -23.95
CA ALA A 216 10.25 -1.55 -24.21
C ALA A 216 10.38 -1.92 -25.70
N GLU A 217 9.30 -2.40 -26.32
CA GLU A 217 9.25 -2.61 -27.79
C GLU A 217 9.52 -1.33 -28.57
N ALA A 218 9.03 -0.19 -28.06
CA ALA A 218 9.21 1.12 -28.68
C ALA A 218 10.61 1.73 -28.44
N GLY A 219 11.48 1.05 -27.71
CA GLY A 219 12.88 1.44 -27.52
C GLY A 219 13.22 2.09 -26.18
N ALA A 220 12.36 1.97 -25.16
CA ALA A 220 12.71 2.40 -23.81
C ALA A 220 13.96 1.67 -23.31
N GLN A 221 14.95 2.40 -22.81
CA GLN A 221 16.28 1.88 -22.45
C GLN A 221 16.44 1.62 -20.95
N ILE A 222 15.69 2.31 -20.11
CA ILE A 222 15.65 2.02 -18.67
C ILE A 222 14.21 1.89 -18.19
N ILE A 223 13.95 0.87 -17.38
CA ILE A 223 12.62 0.57 -16.90
C ILE A 223 12.67 0.45 -15.38
N ALA A 224 11.88 1.26 -14.69
CA ALA A 224 11.78 1.18 -13.24
C ALA A 224 10.87 0.03 -12.82
N CYS A 225 11.34 -0.77 -11.85
CA CYS A 225 10.59 -1.87 -11.28
C CYS A 225 10.76 -1.92 -9.76
N ALA A 226 9.99 -2.81 -9.12
CA ALA A 226 10.18 -3.21 -7.74
C ALA A 226 10.04 -4.73 -7.64
N ILE A 227 10.52 -5.32 -6.56
CA ILE A 227 10.30 -6.75 -6.29
C ILE A 227 8.80 -7.07 -6.15
N TYR A 228 8.46 -8.33 -6.35
CA TYR A 228 7.08 -8.79 -6.48
C TYR A 228 6.13 -8.36 -5.36
N PRO A 229 6.46 -8.53 -4.05
CA PRO A 229 5.56 -8.15 -2.96
C PRO A 229 5.19 -6.66 -3.01
N LEU A 230 6.17 -5.78 -3.26
CA LEU A 230 5.92 -4.34 -3.36
C LEU A 230 5.21 -3.96 -4.65
N ALA A 231 5.50 -4.65 -5.74
CA ALA A 231 4.82 -4.43 -7.00
C ALA A 231 3.32 -4.72 -6.90
N LEU A 232 2.95 -5.79 -6.21
CA LEU A 232 1.56 -6.09 -5.91
C LEU A 232 0.92 -5.01 -5.02
N SER A 233 1.56 -4.66 -3.91
CA SER A 233 0.99 -3.75 -2.91
C SER A 233 0.90 -2.30 -3.35
N LEU A 234 1.86 -1.83 -4.15
CA LEU A 234 1.92 -0.43 -4.58
C LEU A 234 1.60 -0.27 -6.07
N HIS A 235 1.09 -1.33 -6.71
CA HIS A 235 0.74 -1.35 -8.13
C HIS A 235 1.92 -0.94 -9.03
N ARG A 236 3.14 -1.40 -8.72
CA ARG A 236 4.34 -1.20 -9.55
C ARG A 236 4.51 -2.34 -10.55
N VAL A 237 5.49 -2.20 -11.42
CA VAL A 237 5.95 -3.29 -12.29
C VAL A 237 6.86 -4.21 -11.48
N SER A 238 6.52 -5.51 -11.42
CA SER A 238 7.40 -6.52 -10.82
C SER A 238 8.65 -6.71 -11.68
N GLY A 239 9.82 -6.66 -11.05
CA GLY A 239 11.10 -6.89 -11.73
C GLY A 239 11.22 -8.32 -12.25
N GLU A 240 10.72 -9.30 -11.51
CA GLU A 240 10.71 -10.72 -11.86
C GLU A 240 9.88 -10.95 -13.11
N ALA A 241 8.60 -10.55 -13.07
CA ALA A 241 7.68 -10.73 -14.18
C ALA A 241 8.12 -9.96 -15.42
N LEU A 242 8.68 -8.75 -15.23
CA LEU A 242 9.18 -7.93 -16.32
C LEU A 242 10.41 -8.56 -17.00
N ALA A 243 11.40 -9.00 -16.22
CA ALA A 243 12.62 -9.60 -16.76
C ALA A 243 12.29 -10.88 -17.56
N GLU A 244 11.42 -11.73 -17.03
CA GLU A 244 10.97 -12.94 -17.73
C GLU A 244 10.19 -12.62 -19.01
N ALA A 245 9.25 -11.67 -18.96
CA ALA A 245 8.46 -11.26 -20.12
C ALA A 245 9.35 -10.68 -21.23
N LEU A 246 10.28 -9.78 -20.88
CA LEU A 246 11.20 -9.17 -21.82
C LEU A 246 12.17 -10.20 -22.41
N ALA A 247 12.68 -11.14 -21.63
CA ALA A 247 13.48 -12.25 -22.14
C ALA A 247 12.71 -13.08 -23.19
N GLY A 248 11.43 -13.38 -22.92
CA GLY A 248 10.54 -14.06 -23.88
C GLY A 248 10.30 -13.28 -25.17
N MET A 249 10.41 -11.94 -25.13
CA MET A 249 10.32 -11.04 -26.28
C MET A 249 11.67 -10.81 -26.98
N GLY A 250 12.76 -11.43 -26.51
CA GLY A 250 14.11 -11.23 -27.05
C GLY A 250 14.79 -9.94 -26.61
N LEU A 251 14.29 -9.30 -25.54
CA LEU A 251 14.80 -8.07 -24.93
C LEU A 251 15.44 -8.36 -23.56
N ASP A 252 16.42 -9.25 -23.52
CA ASP A 252 17.10 -9.65 -22.28
C ASP A 252 17.69 -8.43 -21.54
N THR A 253 17.36 -8.33 -20.25
CA THR A 253 17.77 -7.22 -19.38
C THR A 253 19.10 -7.48 -18.68
N GLY A 254 19.56 -8.73 -18.64
CA GLY A 254 20.72 -9.17 -17.87
C GLY A 254 20.50 -9.23 -16.35
N VAL A 255 19.25 -9.07 -15.88
CA VAL A 255 18.92 -9.12 -14.46
C VAL A 255 18.77 -10.57 -13.98
N ASP A 256 19.41 -10.91 -12.85
CA ASP A 256 19.31 -12.23 -12.24
C ASP A 256 18.00 -12.39 -11.46
N VAL A 257 17.00 -12.98 -12.12
CA VAL A 257 15.67 -13.23 -11.53
C VAL A 257 15.72 -14.08 -10.25
N ALA A 258 16.72 -14.97 -10.08
CA ALA A 258 16.84 -15.74 -8.85
C ALA A 258 17.17 -14.86 -7.65
N LYS A 259 17.96 -13.80 -7.84
CA LYS A 259 18.24 -12.80 -6.80
C LYS A 259 17.02 -11.97 -6.45
N LEU A 260 16.14 -11.71 -7.40
CA LEU A 260 14.89 -11.00 -7.15
C LEU A 260 13.92 -11.85 -6.33
N TRP A 261 13.86 -13.18 -6.57
CA TRP A 261 13.09 -14.09 -5.71
C TRP A 261 13.66 -14.16 -4.28
N GLU A 262 14.98 -14.20 -4.12
CA GLU A 262 15.63 -14.11 -2.79
C GLU A 262 15.26 -12.79 -2.06
N ALA A 263 15.24 -11.67 -2.79
CA ALA A 263 14.84 -10.38 -2.26
C ALA A 263 13.33 -10.33 -1.92
N SER A 264 12.50 -10.95 -2.74
CA SER A 264 11.05 -11.09 -2.52
C SER A 264 10.75 -11.87 -1.24
N ASP A 265 11.41 -13.02 -1.02
CA ASP A 265 11.24 -13.82 0.19
C ASP A 265 11.55 -13.00 1.45
N LEU A 266 12.65 -12.24 1.44
CA LEU A 266 13.03 -11.40 2.57
C LEU A 266 11.99 -10.29 2.85
N VAL A 267 11.41 -9.69 1.82
CA VAL A 267 10.40 -8.64 2.02
C VAL A 267 9.05 -9.22 2.43
N ASP A 268 8.69 -10.40 1.91
CA ASP A 268 7.47 -11.11 2.25
C ASP A 268 7.40 -11.44 3.75
N GLU A 269 8.54 -11.76 4.40
CA GLU A 269 8.62 -11.94 5.86
C GLU A 269 8.14 -10.74 6.68
N HIS A 270 8.10 -9.54 6.09
CA HIS A 270 7.70 -8.30 6.78
C HIS A 270 6.34 -7.75 6.34
N ILE A 271 5.82 -8.15 5.18
CA ILE A 271 4.58 -7.59 4.62
C ILE A 271 3.56 -8.65 4.16
N GLY A 272 3.93 -9.93 4.09
CA GLY A 272 3.14 -11.00 3.48
C GLY A 272 1.85 -11.37 4.24
N ASP A 273 1.81 -11.12 5.55
CA ASP A 273 0.61 -11.37 6.38
C ASP A 273 -0.46 -10.27 6.22
N GLU A 274 -0.13 -9.17 5.55
CA GLU A 274 -1.08 -8.09 5.30
C GLU A 274 -1.87 -8.30 4.01
N PRO A 275 -3.06 -7.68 3.88
CA PRO A 275 -3.75 -7.67 2.60
C PRO A 275 -2.83 -7.18 1.49
N VAL A 276 -2.72 -7.99 0.43
CA VAL A 276 -1.89 -7.72 -0.76
C VAL A 276 -2.10 -6.30 -1.28
N ALA A 277 -3.32 -5.78 -1.19
CA ALA A 277 -3.59 -4.36 -1.38
C ALA A 277 -3.65 -3.63 -0.02
N PRO A 278 -2.69 -2.74 0.31
CA PRO A 278 -2.77 -1.91 1.50
C PRO A 278 -3.94 -0.92 1.43
N LEU A 279 -4.53 -0.76 0.24
CA LEU A 279 -5.69 0.07 -0.03
C LEU A 279 -6.93 -0.80 -0.23
N ALA A 280 -8.06 -0.36 0.32
CA ALA A 280 -9.34 -1.01 0.07
C ALA A 280 -9.64 -1.06 -1.44
N PRO A 281 -10.19 -2.16 -1.99
CA PRO A 281 -10.45 -2.28 -3.44
C PRO A 281 -11.20 -1.10 -4.04
N ARG A 282 -12.17 -0.53 -3.32
CA ARG A 282 -12.89 0.67 -3.77
C ARG A 282 -11.98 1.89 -4.00
N VAL A 283 -10.88 2.03 -3.26
CA VAL A 283 -9.91 3.10 -3.48
C VAL A 283 -9.20 2.91 -4.82
N ALA A 284 -8.71 1.69 -5.09
CA ALA A 284 -8.04 1.38 -6.35
C ALA A 284 -8.97 1.50 -7.57
N VAL A 285 -10.23 1.05 -7.43
CA VAL A 285 -11.24 1.17 -8.49
C VAL A 285 -11.54 2.63 -8.80
N ARG A 286 -11.83 3.45 -7.79
CA ARG A 286 -12.11 4.88 -8.00
C ARG A 286 -10.89 5.65 -8.52
N ALA A 287 -9.70 5.27 -8.09
CA ALA A 287 -8.48 5.85 -8.62
C ALA A 287 -8.31 5.62 -10.13
N ALA A 288 -8.58 4.39 -10.58
CA ALA A 288 -8.53 4.05 -11.99
C ALA A 288 -9.66 4.70 -12.80
N GLU A 289 -10.87 4.82 -12.23
CA GLU A 289 -12.03 5.42 -12.90
C GLU A 289 -11.86 6.93 -13.15
N HIS A 290 -11.20 7.65 -12.23
CA HIS A 290 -10.97 9.08 -12.34
C HIS A 290 -9.56 9.45 -12.82
N ASP A 291 -8.74 8.49 -13.24
CA ASP A 291 -7.34 8.72 -13.66
C ASP A 291 -6.49 9.48 -12.60
N VAL A 292 -6.70 9.20 -11.32
CA VAL A 292 -6.02 9.85 -10.18
C VAL A 292 -5.11 8.85 -9.42
N PRO A 293 -4.07 9.31 -8.70
CA PRO A 293 -3.22 8.40 -7.95
C PRO A 293 -3.99 7.66 -6.83
N ALA A 294 -3.83 6.35 -6.70
CA ALA A 294 -4.51 5.56 -5.66
C ALA A 294 -4.21 6.06 -4.22
N SER A 295 -2.98 6.51 -3.97
CA SER A 295 -2.59 7.13 -2.69
C SER A 295 -3.37 8.42 -2.37
N LEU A 296 -3.76 9.19 -3.38
CA LEU A 296 -4.54 10.40 -3.21
C LEU A 296 -5.99 10.07 -2.84
N VAL A 297 -6.60 9.11 -3.54
CA VAL A 297 -7.95 8.61 -3.21
C VAL A 297 -7.97 8.01 -1.81
N ALA A 298 -6.93 7.29 -1.41
CA ALA A 298 -6.79 6.74 -0.06
C ALA A 298 -6.81 7.84 1.01
N GLY A 299 -6.08 8.93 0.79
CA GLY A 299 -6.03 10.08 1.72
C GLY A 299 -7.36 10.81 1.82
N VAL A 300 -8.03 11.06 0.68
CA VAL A 300 -9.37 11.66 0.65
C VAL A 300 -10.37 10.79 1.39
N ASP A 301 -10.38 9.49 1.11
CA ASP A 301 -11.27 8.54 1.74
C ASP A 301 -11.08 8.45 3.26
N ALA A 302 -9.82 8.36 3.71
CA ALA A 302 -9.50 8.35 5.14
C ALA A 302 -10.01 9.62 5.83
N THR A 303 -9.84 10.78 5.19
CA THR A 303 -10.30 12.08 5.72
C THR A 303 -11.82 12.14 5.79
N LEU A 304 -12.52 11.74 4.74
CA LEU A 304 -13.99 11.71 4.71
C LEU A 304 -14.57 10.81 5.80
N ARG A 305 -13.99 9.62 5.98
CA ARG A 305 -14.43 8.69 7.02
C ARG A 305 -14.20 9.21 8.43
N ALA A 306 -13.05 9.83 8.68
CA ALA A 306 -12.75 10.45 9.96
C ALA A 306 -13.78 11.55 10.32
N GLN A 307 -14.40 12.17 9.32
CA GLN A 307 -15.43 13.19 9.48
C GLN A 307 -16.87 12.64 9.37
N GLY A 308 -17.05 11.33 9.24
CA GLY A 308 -18.38 10.71 9.10
C GLY A 308 -19.05 10.95 7.74
N ALA A 309 -18.31 11.37 6.72
CA ALA A 309 -18.78 11.69 5.37
C ALA A 309 -18.24 10.70 4.29
N GLY A 310 -17.98 9.45 4.68
CA GLY A 310 -17.34 8.44 3.82
C GLY A 310 -18.14 8.03 2.58
N ASP A 311 -19.43 8.34 2.53
CA ASP A 311 -20.34 8.14 1.39
C ASP A 311 -20.16 9.20 0.29
N ARG A 312 -19.46 10.31 0.58
CA ARG A 312 -19.25 11.43 -0.35
C ARG A 312 -17.96 11.33 -1.17
N LEU A 313 -17.30 10.17 -1.19
CA LEU A 313 -16.05 9.99 -1.94
C LEU A 313 -16.22 10.33 -3.43
N GLU A 314 -17.31 9.86 -4.05
CA GLU A 314 -17.60 10.14 -5.46
C GLU A 314 -17.72 11.65 -5.72
N GLU A 315 -18.47 12.34 -4.87
CA GLU A 315 -18.72 13.78 -4.99
C GLU A 315 -17.41 14.57 -4.91
N VAL A 316 -16.47 14.14 -4.05
CA VAL A 316 -15.14 14.77 -3.96
C VAL A 316 -14.30 14.50 -5.20
N LEU A 317 -14.36 13.30 -5.79
CA LEU A 317 -13.61 12.99 -7.01
C LEU A 317 -14.18 13.74 -8.23
N GLU A 318 -15.51 13.83 -8.34
CA GLU A 318 -16.15 14.67 -9.37
C GLU A 318 -15.81 16.16 -9.20
N GLU A 319 -15.73 16.66 -7.98
CA GLU A 319 -15.30 18.04 -7.72
C GLU A 319 -13.80 18.22 -7.98
N LEU A 320 -12.97 17.22 -7.70
CA LEU A 320 -11.55 17.22 -8.04
C LEU A 320 -11.36 17.37 -9.55
N ASP A 321 -12.11 16.64 -10.36
CA ASP A 321 -12.05 16.75 -11.83
C ASP A 321 -12.40 18.17 -12.31
N ARG A 322 -13.38 18.81 -11.68
CA ARG A 322 -13.75 20.21 -11.99
C ARG A 322 -12.68 21.20 -11.58
N VAL A 323 -12.12 21.05 -10.37
CA VAL A 323 -11.02 21.89 -9.90
C VAL A 323 -9.81 21.71 -10.83
N HIS A 324 -9.53 20.48 -11.26
CA HIS A 324 -8.44 20.13 -12.16
C HIS A 324 -8.55 20.80 -13.53
N ASP A 325 -9.76 20.84 -14.11
CA ASP A 325 -10.05 21.61 -15.32
C ASP A 325 -9.81 23.12 -15.10
N GLU A 326 -10.34 23.67 -14.00
CA GLU A 326 -10.27 25.09 -13.70
C GLU A 326 -8.85 25.60 -13.39
N VAL A 327 -7.95 24.74 -12.93
CA VAL A 327 -6.52 25.09 -12.75
C VAL A 327 -5.67 24.84 -13.99
N GLY A 328 -6.28 24.42 -15.11
CA GLY A 328 -5.59 24.23 -16.38
C GLY A 328 -4.87 22.88 -16.52
N TRP A 329 -5.48 21.79 -16.04
CA TRP A 329 -5.03 20.41 -16.23
C TRP A 329 -3.54 20.14 -15.86
N PRO A 330 -3.03 20.59 -14.70
CA PRO A 330 -1.69 20.23 -14.26
C PRO A 330 -1.58 18.72 -13.98
N PRO A 331 -0.42 18.08 -14.18
CA PRO A 331 -0.23 16.70 -13.77
C PRO A 331 -0.53 16.48 -12.29
N LEU A 332 -1.22 15.38 -11.96
CA LEU A 332 -1.63 15.05 -10.58
C LEU A 332 -0.51 14.38 -9.76
N ALA A 333 0.74 14.76 -10.01
CA ALA A 333 1.86 14.39 -9.17
C ALA A 333 1.86 15.17 -7.84
N ALA A 334 2.51 14.64 -6.82
CA ALA A 334 2.66 15.34 -5.55
C ALA A 334 3.60 16.56 -5.69
N PRO A 335 3.27 17.73 -5.09
CA PRO A 335 2.14 17.97 -4.17
C PRO A 335 0.83 18.43 -4.86
N ILE A 336 0.83 18.66 -6.17
CA ILE A 336 -0.29 19.27 -6.91
C ILE A 336 -1.59 18.50 -6.71
N GLY A 337 -1.56 17.18 -6.85
CA GLY A 337 -2.73 16.34 -6.61
C GLY A 337 -3.34 16.58 -5.23
N GLN A 338 -2.52 16.60 -4.16
CA GLN A 338 -2.99 16.85 -2.80
C GLN A 338 -3.64 18.23 -2.66
N VAL A 339 -3.06 19.26 -3.27
CA VAL A 339 -3.62 20.62 -3.24
C VAL A 339 -5.02 20.65 -3.84
N LEU A 340 -5.21 20.05 -5.01
CA LEU A 340 -6.51 20.03 -5.67
C LEU A 340 -7.52 19.18 -4.89
N ALA A 341 -7.10 18.03 -4.37
CA ALA A 341 -7.96 17.15 -3.57
C ALA A 341 -8.41 17.80 -2.26
N SER A 342 -7.51 18.53 -1.58
CA SER A 342 -7.85 19.31 -0.39
C SER A 342 -8.87 20.40 -0.68
N GLN A 343 -8.72 21.12 -1.80
CA GLN A 343 -9.71 22.11 -2.21
C GLN A 343 -11.06 21.46 -2.55
N ALA A 344 -11.06 20.37 -3.32
CA ALA A 344 -12.27 19.66 -3.70
C ALA A 344 -13.03 19.16 -2.47
N LEU A 345 -12.30 18.60 -1.49
CA LEU A 345 -12.86 18.19 -0.21
C LEU A 345 -13.53 19.35 0.52
N LEU A 346 -12.90 20.53 0.60
CA LEU A 346 -13.49 21.72 1.22
C LEU A 346 -14.73 22.21 0.48
N ASN A 347 -14.71 22.23 -0.86
CA ASN A 347 -15.85 22.66 -1.68
C ASN A 347 -17.07 21.75 -1.41
N VAL A 348 -16.86 20.44 -1.37
CA VAL A 348 -17.90 19.43 -1.11
C VAL A 348 -18.40 19.53 0.32
N LEU A 349 -17.52 19.53 1.32
CA LEU A 349 -17.92 19.54 2.73
C LEU A 349 -18.64 20.83 3.14
N SER A 350 -18.25 21.97 2.56
CA SER A 350 -18.91 23.25 2.80
C SER A 350 -20.17 23.48 1.95
N ALA A 351 -20.44 22.59 0.98
CA ALA A 351 -21.47 22.74 -0.04
C ALA A 351 -21.40 24.09 -0.80
N SER A 352 -20.19 24.65 -0.92
CA SER A 352 -19.94 25.94 -1.57
C SER A 352 -18.55 25.95 -2.20
N ARG A 353 -18.48 26.18 -3.52
CA ARG A 353 -17.21 26.22 -4.24
C ARG A 353 -16.46 27.50 -3.92
N TYR A 354 -15.18 27.37 -3.55
CA TYR A 354 -14.25 28.48 -3.33
C TYR A 354 -14.70 29.49 -2.26
N LEU A 355 -15.59 29.11 -1.34
CA LEU A 355 -15.90 29.91 -0.15
C LEU A 355 -14.65 30.12 0.71
N THR A 356 -13.82 29.08 0.80
CA THR A 356 -12.48 29.10 1.38
C THR A 356 -11.53 28.51 0.36
N ILE A 357 -10.40 29.18 0.12
CA ILE A 357 -9.37 28.75 -0.82
C ILE A 357 -8.12 28.42 -0.01
N VAL A 358 -7.61 27.20 -0.16
CA VAL A 358 -6.37 26.78 0.51
C VAL A 358 -5.18 27.56 -0.06
N ASP A 359 -4.21 27.87 0.81
CA ASP A 359 -3.08 28.74 0.46
C ASP A 359 -2.18 28.13 -0.63
N GLU A 360 -2.09 26.81 -0.69
CA GLU A 360 -1.36 26.10 -1.72
C GLU A 360 -2.03 26.24 -3.09
N LEU A 361 -3.38 26.23 -3.15
CA LEU A 361 -4.11 26.45 -4.40
C LEU A 361 -3.96 27.89 -4.85
N ARG A 362 -4.05 28.84 -3.92
CA ARG A 362 -3.75 30.26 -4.18
C ARG A 362 -2.34 30.42 -4.76
N SER A 363 -1.38 29.73 -4.17
CA SER A 363 0.02 29.76 -4.62
C SER A 363 0.20 29.12 -5.99
N LEU A 364 -0.49 28.03 -6.29
CA LEU A 364 -0.50 27.41 -7.62
C LEU A 364 -1.09 28.37 -8.66
N VAL A 365 -2.28 28.93 -8.39
CA VAL A 365 -2.98 29.83 -9.32
C VAL A 365 -2.23 31.14 -9.55
N SER A 366 -1.50 31.63 -8.55
CA SER A 366 -0.65 32.82 -8.68
C SER A 366 0.71 32.54 -9.35
N GLY A 367 0.97 31.31 -9.80
CA GLY A 367 2.18 30.94 -10.53
C GLY A 367 3.41 30.65 -9.66
N ARG A 368 3.27 30.57 -8.33
CA ARG A 368 4.38 30.31 -7.41
C ARG A 368 4.93 28.88 -7.54
N PHE A 369 4.08 27.93 -7.94
CA PHE A 369 4.51 26.56 -8.24
C PHE A 369 5.14 26.41 -9.62
N GLY A 370 4.96 27.38 -10.52
CA GLY A 370 5.26 27.29 -11.95
C GLY A 370 4.01 27.53 -12.79
N THR A 371 4.11 27.25 -14.08
CA THR A 371 3.01 27.49 -15.03
C THR A 371 2.27 26.19 -15.37
N PRO A 372 0.94 26.09 -15.11
CA PRO A 372 0.16 24.95 -15.57
C PRO A 372 0.16 24.79 -17.10
N PRO A 373 -0.10 23.58 -17.64
CA PRO A 373 -0.15 23.34 -19.08
C PRO A 373 -1.26 24.11 -19.81
N GLY A 374 -2.42 24.24 -19.16
CA GLY A 374 -3.61 24.90 -19.69
C GLY A 374 -3.89 26.27 -19.05
N PRO A 375 -4.84 27.03 -19.61
CA PRO A 375 -5.28 28.30 -19.01
C PRO A 375 -6.05 28.04 -17.71
N ILE A 376 -5.85 28.92 -16.73
CA ILE A 376 -6.64 28.94 -15.49
C ILE A 376 -7.99 29.60 -15.76
N ASP A 377 -9.07 29.04 -15.20
CA ASP A 377 -10.40 29.60 -15.29
C ASP A 377 -10.44 31.04 -14.73
N PRO A 378 -11.01 32.01 -15.48
CA PRO A 378 -11.05 33.41 -15.05
C PRO A 378 -11.80 33.64 -13.72
N THR A 379 -12.79 32.82 -13.42
CA THR A 379 -13.57 32.91 -12.18
C THR A 379 -12.73 32.47 -10.99
N LEU A 380 -12.01 31.35 -11.12
CA LEU A 380 -11.08 30.89 -10.11
C LEU A 380 -9.95 31.91 -9.89
N ALA A 381 -9.33 32.39 -10.97
CA ALA A 381 -8.29 33.43 -10.90
C ALA A 381 -8.79 34.68 -10.16
N ARG A 382 -10.02 35.12 -10.44
CA ARG A 382 -10.63 36.27 -9.76
C ARG A 382 -10.93 36.00 -8.28
N ALA A 383 -11.40 34.80 -7.94
CA ALA A 383 -11.66 34.42 -6.55
C ALA A 383 -10.37 34.39 -5.72
N VAL A 384 -9.29 33.87 -6.31
CA VAL A 384 -7.95 33.92 -5.72
C VAL A 384 -7.49 35.36 -5.53
N GLU A 385 -7.61 36.23 -6.54
CA GLU A 385 -7.22 37.64 -6.45
C GLU A 385 -7.93 38.38 -5.31
N LEU A 386 -9.24 38.17 -5.16
CA LEU A 386 -10.07 38.83 -4.13
C LEU A 386 -9.77 38.38 -2.70
N THR A 387 -9.21 37.18 -2.53
CA THR A 387 -8.92 36.59 -1.23
C THR A 387 -7.43 36.62 -0.88
N THR A 388 -6.59 37.10 -1.79
CA THR A 388 -5.14 37.18 -1.57
C THR A 388 -4.83 38.46 -0.81
N ASP A 389 -4.19 38.33 0.35
CA ASP A 389 -3.62 39.48 1.04
C ASP A 389 -2.37 39.96 0.25
N PRO A 390 -2.30 41.25 -0.16
CA PRO A 390 -1.15 41.82 -0.87
C PRO A 390 0.19 41.64 -0.14
N GLU A 391 0.19 41.47 1.18
CA GLU A 391 1.40 41.27 1.99
C GLU A 391 1.86 39.81 2.05
N THR A 392 1.10 38.87 1.48
CA THR A 392 1.44 37.44 1.48
C THR A 392 2.74 37.19 0.73
N GLN A 393 3.85 36.96 1.44
CA GLN A 393 5.12 36.58 0.85
C GLN A 393 5.09 35.14 0.30
N GLU A 394 5.97 34.81 -0.63
CA GLU A 394 6.17 33.44 -1.07
C GLU A 394 6.75 32.63 0.09
N ASP A 395 6.07 31.53 0.46
CA ASP A 395 6.55 30.61 1.50
C ASP A 395 7.71 29.76 0.94
N VAL A 396 8.87 30.40 0.84
CA VAL A 396 10.13 29.80 0.42
C VAL A 396 10.89 29.34 1.66
N VAL A 397 11.65 28.27 1.53
CA VAL A 397 12.61 27.89 2.56
C VAL A 397 13.59 29.04 2.81
N PRO A 398 13.78 29.48 4.08
CA PRO A 398 14.72 30.54 4.42
C PRO A 398 16.14 30.26 3.91
N ALA A 399 16.94 31.31 3.73
CA ALA A 399 18.32 31.12 3.33
C ALA A 399 19.09 30.31 4.39
N LEU A 400 20.06 29.48 3.99
CA LEU A 400 20.80 28.63 4.94
C LEU A 400 21.51 29.44 6.05
N SER A 401 21.86 30.70 5.79
CA SER A 401 22.38 31.62 6.82
C SER A 401 21.33 31.92 7.89
N GLU A 402 20.09 32.19 7.49
CA GLU A 402 18.97 32.47 8.39
C GLU A 402 18.58 31.22 9.17
N VAL A 403 18.49 30.05 8.50
CA VAL A 403 18.25 28.77 9.16
C VAL A 403 19.33 28.50 10.21
N ARG A 404 20.59 28.84 9.93
CA ARG A 404 21.71 28.64 10.87
C ARG A 404 21.60 29.55 12.09
N GLU A 405 21.19 30.80 11.89
CA GLU A 405 20.94 31.74 12.98
C GLU A 405 19.77 31.26 13.86
N GLN A 406 18.66 30.85 13.24
CA GLN A 406 17.46 30.34 13.92
C GLN A 406 17.72 29.02 14.66
N ALA A 407 18.59 28.16 14.12
CA ALA A 407 18.92 26.89 14.73
C ALA A 407 19.74 27.04 16.03
N GLU A 408 20.25 28.23 16.37
CA GLU A 408 21.00 28.52 17.60
C GLU A 408 22.10 27.48 17.95
N GLY A 409 22.82 27.00 16.93
CA GLY A 409 23.87 25.97 17.11
C GLY A 409 23.36 24.54 17.22
N MET A 410 22.07 24.30 16.96
CA MET A 410 21.49 22.96 16.88
C MET A 410 22.09 22.15 15.73
N ALA A 411 22.34 22.73 14.56
CA ALA A 411 22.96 21.99 13.45
C ALA A 411 24.48 21.81 13.66
N ALA A 412 24.93 20.57 13.78
CA ALA A 412 26.33 20.17 13.87
C ALA A 412 26.99 19.96 12.48
N SER A 413 26.18 19.80 11.43
CA SER A 413 26.65 19.62 10.06
C SER A 413 25.77 20.35 9.05
N GLU A 414 26.25 20.44 7.80
CA GLU A 414 25.47 20.99 6.68
C GLU A 414 24.20 20.17 6.40
N GLU A 415 24.30 18.84 6.52
CA GLU A 415 23.19 17.90 6.38
C GLU A 415 22.05 18.16 7.37
N GLU A 416 22.39 18.40 8.63
CA GLU A 416 21.41 18.73 9.67
C GLU A 416 20.78 20.10 9.42
N LEU A 417 21.57 21.07 8.95
CA LEU A 417 21.05 22.39 8.58
C LEU A 417 20.05 22.31 7.42
N LEU A 418 20.34 21.47 6.42
CA LEU A 418 19.42 21.20 5.31
C LEU A 418 18.12 20.55 5.81
N LEU A 419 18.20 19.61 6.77
CA LEU A 419 16.99 19.02 7.38
C LEU A 419 16.16 20.05 8.13
N LEU A 420 16.79 20.93 8.94
CA LEU A 420 16.10 22.00 9.64
C LEU A 420 15.42 22.97 8.68
N GLY A 421 16.09 23.35 7.59
CA GLY A 421 15.49 24.23 6.59
C GLY A 421 14.27 23.61 5.90
N LEU A 422 14.34 22.32 5.57
CA LEU A 422 13.26 21.61 4.86
C LEU A 422 12.08 21.23 5.75
N PHE A 423 12.35 20.79 6.99
CA PHE A 423 11.36 20.13 7.86
C PHE A 423 11.14 20.82 9.22
N GLY A 424 11.87 21.89 9.53
CA GLY A 424 11.65 22.71 10.73
C GLY A 424 11.63 21.90 12.03
N GLU A 425 10.55 22.04 12.79
CA GLU A 425 10.36 21.39 14.10
C GLU A 425 10.45 19.85 14.03
N ASP A 426 10.05 19.22 12.92
CA ASP A 426 10.15 17.77 12.77
C ASP A 426 11.62 17.34 12.72
N ALA A 427 12.47 18.12 12.05
CA ALA A 427 13.92 17.90 12.05
C ALA A 427 14.52 18.20 13.44
N GLU A 428 14.09 19.24 14.14
CA GLU A 428 14.56 19.48 15.52
C GLU A 428 14.29 18.28 16.43
N ARG A 429 13.08 17.71 16.36
CA ARG A 429 12.68 16.52 17.12
C ARG A 429 13.56 15.32 16.77
N LEU A 430 13.81 15.08 15.48
CA LEU A 430 14.74 14.03 15.04
C LEU A 430 16.14 14.23 15.64
N LEU A 431 16.73 15.42 15.51
CA LEU A 431 18.10 15.70 15.93
C LEU A 431 18.27 15.60 17.45
N ARG A 432 17.31 16.11 18.23
CA ARG A 432 17.29 15.92 19.69
C ARG A 432 17.19 14.44 20.04
N GLY A 433 16.30 13.69 19.36
CA GLY A 433 16.15 12.25 19.56
C GLY A 433 17.42 11.45 19.28
N ILE A 434 18.13 11.75 18.18
CA ILE A 434 19.41 11.10 17.84
C ILE A 434 20.45 11.38 18.93
N ARG A 435 20.55 12.63 19.40
CA ARG A 435 21.53 13.04 20.42
C ARG A 435 21.24 12.44 21.79
N GLY A 436 19.99 12.43 22.23
CA GLY A 436 19.60 11.80 23.50
C GLY A 436 19.95 10.30 23.53
N ARG A 437 19.74 9.61 22.40
CA ARG A 437 20.18 8.21 22.24
C ARG A 437 21.70 8.04 22.31
N ALA A 438 22.46 8.98 21.73
CA ALA A 438 23.92 8.94 21.75
C ALA A 438 24.53 9.33 23.10
N SER A 439 23.91 10.23 23.87
CA SER A 439 24.37 10.68 25.19
C SER A 439 23.99 9.73 26.34
N GLY A 440 23.08 8.77 26.09
CA GLY A 440 22.57 7.87 27.12
C GLY A 440 21.54 8.53 28.05
N GLU A 441 21.18 9.79 27.79
CA GLU A 441 20.03 10.44 28.41
C GLU A 441 18.78 9.87 27.74
N ARG A 442 18.24 8.79 28.31
CA ARG A 442 16.87 8.39 28.01
C ARG A 442 15.98 9.53 28.48
N ASP A 443 15.28 10.17 27.56
CA ASP A 443 14.02 10.82 27.91
C ASP A 443 13.09 9.68 28.38
N ASP A 444 13.09 9.44 29.69
CA ASP A 444 12.30 8.39 30.33
C ASP A 444 10.79 8.59 30.10
N LEU A 445 10.37 9.74 29.56
CA LEU A 445 8.99 10.04 29.21
C LEU A 445 8.57 9.39 27.88
N ASP A 446 9.36 9.54 26.81
CA ASP A 446 9.01 9.02 25.47
C ASP A 446 9.18 7.49 25.36
N ALA A 447 10.18 6.93 26.04
CA ALA A 447 10.39 5.48 26.07
C ALA A 447 9.28 4.76 26.85
N VAL A 448 8.80 5.37 27.94
CA VAL A 448 7.69 4.83 28.74
C VAL A 448 6.38 4.94 27.97
N ASP A 449 6.14 6.05 27.26
CA ASP A 449 4.93 6.25 26.47
C ASP A 449 4.88 5.37 25.21
N LYS A 450 6.01 5.15 24.53
CA LYS A 450 6.09 4.24 23.38
C LYS A 450 5.94 2.78 23.79
N ALA A 451 6.61 2.36 24.87
CA ALA A 451 6.43 1.03 25.43
C ALA A 451 5.01 0.84 26.01
N ARG A 452 4.37 1.89 26.54
CA ARG A 452 2.93 1.88 26.90
C ARG A 452 2.04 1.69 25.69
N ALA A 453 2.27 2.44 24.61
CA ALA A 453 1.45 2.39 23.40
C ALA A 453 1.57 1.05 22.65
N GLU A 454 2.74 0.41 22.69
CA GLU A 454 2.94 -0.94 22.17
C GLU A 454 2.24 -1.99 23.03
N ARG A 455 2.37 -1.92 24.37
CA ARG A 455 1.65 -2.81 25.30
C ARG A 455 0.14 -2.66 25.21
N ILE A 456 -0.38 -1.44 25.08
CA ILE A 456 -1.82 -1.20 24.90
C ILE A 456 -2.30 -1.79 23.56
N ARG A 457 -1.54 -1.64 22.47
CA ARG A 457 -1.88 -2.26 21.18
C ARG A 457 -1.86 -3.79 21.24
N GLU A 458 -0.89 -4.37 21.94
CA GLU A 458 -0.81 -5.81 22.13
C GLU A 458 -1.99 -6.35 22.96
N VAL A 459 -2.38 -5.66 24.03
CA VAL A 459 -3.57 -6.00 24.83
C VAL A 459 -4.84 -5.89 24.00
N VAL A 460 -4.99 -4.85 23.18
CA VAL A 460 -6.15 -4.68 22.28
C VAL A 460 -6.20 -5.79 21.23
N ARG A 461 -5.05 -6.17 20.64
CA ARG A 461 -4.96 -7.28 19.69
C ARG A 461 -5.36 -8.60 20.34
N ILE A 462 -4.84 -8.90 21.53
CA ILE A 462 -5.19 -10.10 22.29
C ILE A 462 -6.70 -10.14 22.54
N VAL A 463 -7.30 -9.03 23.01
CA VAL A 463 -8.74 -8.95 23.27
C VAL A 463 -9.57 -9.18 21.99
N GLN A 464 -9.11 -8.69 20.85
CA GLN A 464 -9.77 -8.88 19.54
C GLN A 464 -9.65 -10.33 19.03
N GLU A 465 -8.51 -10.97 19.22
CA GLU A 465 -8.25 -12.35 18.76
C GLU A 465 -8.86 -13.40 19.71
N SER A 466 -8.94 -13.11 21.01
CA SER A 466 -9.39 -14.08 22.03
C SER A 466 -10.87 -13.94 22.41
N GLY A 467 -11.61 -12.97 21.84
CA GLY A 467 -13.05 -12.80 22.05
C GLY A 467 -13.47 -12.42 23.48
N ILE A 468 -12.58 -11.80 24.27
CA ILE A 468 -12.83 -11.48 25.68
C ILE A 468 -13.62 -10.17 25.80
N GLY A 469 -14.74 -10.19 26.53
CA GLY A 469 -15.66 -9.05 26.64
C GLY A 469 -15.15 -7.85 27.46
N GLU A 470 -14.29 -8.07 28.44
CA GLU A 470 -13.67 -7.00 29.23
C GLU A 470 -12.35 -7.48 29.84
N VAL A 471 -11.30 -6.68 29.70
CA VAL A 471 -9.99 -6.91 30.31
C VAL A 471 -9.61 -5.67 31.10
N THR A 472 -9.33 -5.84 32.40
CA THR A 472 -8.79 -4.77 33.26
C THR A 472 -7.43 -5.19 33.78
N ILE A 473 -6.39 -4.41 33.48
CA ILE A 473 -5.01 -4.63 33.92
C ILE A 473 -4.65 -3.51 34.89
N GLU A 474 -4.10 -3.87 36.05
CA GLU A 474 -3.74 -2.95 37.12
C GLU A 474 -2.30 -3.23 37.60
N GLU A 475 -1.36 -2.33 37.27
CA GLU A 475 0.05 -2.40 37.70
C GLU A 475 0.63 -1.00 37.94
N GLU A 476 1.48 -0.87 38.96
CA GLU A 476 2.22 0.36 39.34
C GLU A 476 1.43 1.67 39.26
N GLY A 477 0.18 1.67 39.76
CA GLY A 477 -0.68 2.85 39.82
C GLY A 477 -1.44 3.18 38.53
N MET A 478 -1.40 2.29 37.52
CA MET A 478 -2.14 2.42 36.27
C MET A 478 -3.23 1.34 36.17
N ARG A 479 -4.47 1.77 35.91
CA ARG A 479 -5.61 0.89 35.65
C ARG A 479 -6.09 1.09 34.21
N VAL A 480 -5.91 0.10 33.35
CA VAL A 480 -6.38 0.12 31.96
C VAL A 480 -7.53 -0.87 31.83
N SER A 481 -8.72 -0.39 31.44
CA SER A 481 -9.90 -1.22 31.21
C SER A 481 -10.29 -1.14 29.74
N VAL A 482 -10.26 -2.29 29.05
CA VAL A 482 -10.65 -2.45 27.65
C VAL A 482 -11.91 -3.30 27.62
N ARG A 483 -13.02 -2.72 27.18
CA ARG A 483 -14.32 -3.40 27.04
C ARG A 483 -14.64 -3.57 25.56
N SER A 484 -14.89 -4.80 25.13
CA SER A 484 -15.40 -5.09 23.81
C SER A 484 -16.92 -4.94 23.82
N THR A 485 -17.44 -3.95 23.10
CA THR A 485 -18.88 -3.84 22.82
C THR A 485 -19.14 -4.37 21.41
N PRO A 486 -19.91 -5.45 21.23
CA PRO A 486 -20.38 -5.81 19.90
C PRO A 486 -21.29 -4.70 19.39
N ASP A 487 -21.06 -4.30 18.14
CA ASP A 487 -21.89 -3.30 17.46
C ASP A 487 -23.26 -3.94 17.16
N VAL A 488 -24.23 -3.68 18.03
CA VAL A 488 -25.62 -4.09 17.86
C VAL A 488 -26.48 -2.83 17.87
N ALA A 489 -27.14 -2.57 16.74
CA ALA A 489 -28.16 -1.54 16.61
C ALA A 489 -29.21 -1.66 17.74
N PRO A 490 -29.74 -0.56 18.27
CA PRO A 490 -30.59 -0.61 19.45
C PRO A 490 -31.96 -1.19 19.10
N ALA A 491 -32.26 -2.39 19.60
CA ALA A 491 -33.61 -2.93 19.66
C ALA A 491 -34.00 -3.17 21.13
N ALA A 492 -35.24 -2.79 21.43
CA ALA A 492 -35.80 -2.57 22.75
C ALA A 492 -35.85 -3.81 23.67
N ALA A 493 -35.83 -3.51 24.97
CA ALA A 493 -35.94 -4.44 26.08
C ALA A 493 -37.21 -5.31 26.09
N ALA A 494 -37.05 -6.59 26.43
CA ALA A 494 -38.02 -7.36 27.21
C ALA A 494 -37.31 -8.51 27.95
N ALA A 495 -37.81 -8.79 29.15
CA ALA A 495 -37.12 -9.44 30.27
C ALA A 495 -36.95 -10.96 30.18
N ALA A 496 -35.93 -11.45 30.90
CA ALA A 496 -35.66 -12.85 31.24
C ALA A 496 -36.75 -13.49 32.13
N PRO A 497 -36.68 -14.82 32.33
CA PRO A 497 -36.32 -15.25 33.68
C PRO A 497 -35.14 -16.24 33.74
N LEU A 498 -34.32 -16.03 34.78
CA LEU A 498 -33.26 -16.89 35.31
C LEU A 498 -33.81 -18.21 35.90
N ALA A 499 -33.05 -19.31 35.87
CA ALA A 499 -32.26 -19.87 37.00
C ALA A 499 -31.94 -21.35 36.64
N LEU A 500 -30.89 -22.08 37.05
CA LEU A 500 -29.73 -21.98 37.94
C LEU A 500 -28.75 -23.13 37.51
N PRO A 501 -27.51 -23.21 38.01
CA PRO A 501 -26.40 -23.97 37.41
C PRO A 501 -26.37 -25.44 37.86
N ASP A 502 -25.66 -26.30 37.13
CA ASP A 502 -25.06 -27.49 37.74
C ASP A 502 -23.73 -27.94 37.10
N LEU A 503 -22.92 -28.54 37.97
CA LEU A 503 -21.52 -28.95 37.89
C LEU A 503 -21.33 -30.29 37.12
N PRO A 504 -20.09 -30.78 36.89
CA PRO A 504 -19.77 -31.73 35.82
C PRO A 504 -20.18 -33.16 36.17
N GLU A 505 -20.56 -33.96 35.15
CA GLU A 505 -20.89 -35.36 35.35
C GLU A 505 -20.01 -36.30 34.51
N LEU A 506 -19.49 -37.30 35.21
CA LEU A 506 -18.63 -38.39 34.76
C LEU A 506 -19.37 -39.34 33.81
N GLU A 507 -18.59 -40.05 32.97
CA GLU A 507 -19.06 -41.12 32.09
C GLU A 507 -19.97 -42.14 32.80
N VAL A 508 -21.06 -42.50 32.12
CA VAL A 508 -21.87 -43.67 32.46
C VAL A 508 -21.95 -44.57 31.22
N PRO A 509 -21.48 -45.83 31.25
CA PRO A 509 -21.81 -46.78 30.21
C PRO A 509 -23.30 -47.14 30.34
N ARG A 510 -24.08 -46.91 29.28
CA ARG A 510 -25.52 -47.27 29.26
C ARG A 510 -25.74 -48.58 28.47
N PRO A 511 -26.81 -49.34 28.81
CA PRO A 511 -26.90 -50.77 28.57
C PRO A 511 -27.30 -51.13 27.13
N THR A 512 -26.82 -52.27 26.65
CA THR A 512 -27.22 -52.89 25.37
C THR A 512 -28.68 -53.37 25.45
N ASN A 513 -29.60 -52.60 24.88
CA ASN A 513 -31.02 -52.98 24.69
C ASN A 513 -31.21 -53.99 23.54
N GLY A 514 -30.25 -54.87 23.27
CA GLY A 514 -30.30 -55.78 22.12
C GLY A 514 -30.27 -55.10 20.74
N PHE A 515 -30.37 -53.77 20.65
CA PHE A 515 -30.26 -53.01 19.39
C PHE A 515 -28.81 -52.61 19.10
N VAL A 516 -28.43 -52.66 17.82
CA VAL A 516 -27.18 -52.14 17.26
C VAL A 516 -27.43 -50.72 16.76
N ARG A 517 -26.66 -49.77 17.29
CA ARG A 517 -26.74 -48.35 16.90
C ARG A 517 -25.71 -48.08 15.82
N VAL A 518 -26.15 -47.53 14.69
CA VAL A 518 -25.28 -47.08 13.60
C VAL A 518 -25.13 -45.58 13.72
N GLU A 519 -23.91 -45.14 14.03
CA GLU A 519 -23.56 -43.73 14.21
C GLU A 519 -22.80 -43.19 13.00
N SER A 520 -22.82 -41.86 12.82
CA SER A 520 -22.16 -41.21 11.70
C SER A 520 -20.63 -41.23 11.88
N PRO A 521 -19.85 -41.82 10.95
CA PRO A 521 -18.40 -41.86 11.05
C PRO A 521 -17.72 -40.54 10.63
N MET A 522 -18.47 -39.53 10.19
CA MET A 522 -17.94 -38.23 9.74
C MET A 522 -18.99 -37.13 9.81
N VAL A 523 -18.53 -35.87 9.74
CA VAL A 523 -19.41 -34.71 9.57
C VAL A 523 -19.81 -34.60 8.09
N GLY A 524 -21.10 -34.49 7.79
CA GLY A 524 -21.59 -34.44 6.40
C GLY A 524 -23.10 -34.24 6.30
N THR A 525 -23.65 -34.39 5.10
CA THR A 525 -25.10 -34.35 4.86
C THR A 525 -25.65 -35.76 4.64
N PHE A 526 -26.71 -36.12 5.36
CA PHE A 526 -27.31 -37.44 5.35
C PHE A 526 -28.34 -37.60 4.22
N TYR A 527 -28.19 -38.63 3.39
CA TYR A 527 -29.09 -38.96 2.30
C TYR A 527 -29.63 -40.38 2.40
N ARG A 528 -30.95 -40.51 2.32
CA ARG A 528 -31.68 -41.78 2.41
C ARG A 528 -31.72 -42.56 1.10
N ALA A 529 -31.38 -41.95 -0.02
CA ALA A 529 -31.52 -42.53 -1.35
C ALA A 529 -30.28 -42.23 -2.20
N PRO A 530 -29.93 -43.08 -3.19
CA PRO A 530 -28.75 -42.89 -4.03
C PRO A 530 -28.83 -41.61 -4.87
N GLN A 531 -30.04 -41.21 -5.26
CA GLN A 531 -30.30 -40.01 -6.06
C GLN A 531 -31.67 -39.40 -5.70
N PRO A 532 -31.88 -38.09 -5.90
CA PRO A 532 -33.17 -37.46 -5.70
C PRO A 532 -34.29 -38.14 -6.50
N GLY A 533 -35.37 -38.55 -5.83
CA GLY A 533 -36.53 -39.21 -6.45
C GLY A 533 -36.42 -40.73 -6.62
N SER A 534 -35.25 -41.33 -6.31
CA SER A 534 -35.11 -42.78 -6.17
C SER A 534 -35.67 -43.27 -4.82
N PRO A 535 -36.12 -44.54 -4.71
CA PRO A 535 -36.56 -45.09 -3.44
C PRO A 535 -35.41 -45.09 -2.41
N PRO A 536 -35.73 -44.88 -1.12
CA PRO A 536 -34.74 -45.00 -0.05
C PRO A 536 -34.05 -46.36 -0.04
N PHE A 537 -32.80 -46.38 0.46
CA PHE A 537 -32.04 -47.62 0.60
C PHE A 537 -32.71 -48.61 1.56
N VAL A 538 -33.30 -48.09 2.65
CA VAL A 538 -34.00 -48.86 3.68
C VAL A 538 -35.15 -48.04 4.29
N GLU A 539 -36.21 -48.72 4.72
CA GLU A 539 -37.30 -48.18 5.53
C GLU A 539 -37.40 -48.87 6.90
N VAL A 540 -38.08 -48.22 7.84
CA VAL A 540 -38.33 -48.81 9.16
C VAL A 540 -39.19 -50.07 9.00
N GLY A 541 -38.69 -51.19 9.53
CA GLY A 541 -39.30 -52.52 9.43
C GLY A 541 -38.61 -53.44 8.41
N ASP A 542 -37.70 -52.93 7.59
CA ASP A 542 -36.98 -53.74 6.61
C ASP A 542 -35.91 -54.63 7.26
N VAL A 543 -35.74 -55.84 6.72
CA VAL A 543 -34.65 -56.75 7.08
C VAL A 543 -33.43 -56.39 6.22
N VAL A 544 -32.31 -56.05 6.86
CA VAL A 544 -31.04 -55.71 6.19
C VAL A 544 -30.02 -56.82 6.40
N ALA A 545 -29.27 -57.13 5.34
CA ALA A 545 -28.17 -58.09 5.39
C ALA A 545 -26.83 -57.40 5.69
N PRO A 546 -25.83 -58.10 6.25
CA PRO A 546 -24.48 -57.56 6.40
C PRO A 546 -23.91 -57.09 5.05
N GLY A 547 -23.39 -55.86 5.01
CA GLY A 547 -22.84 -55.21 3.83
C GLY A 547 -23.85 -54.44 2.98
N GLN A 548 -25.14 -54.45 3.32
CA GLN A 548 -26.17 -53.67 2.63
C GLN A 548 -26.06 -52.17 2.97
N THR A 549 -26.10 -51.31 1.95
CA THR A 549 -26.06 -49.84 2.13
C THR A 549 -27.34 -49.35 2.80
N LEU A 550 -27.20 -48.55 3.85
CA LEU A 550 -28.27 -47.97 4.66
C LEU A 550 -28.53 -46.50 4.28
N CYS A 551 -27.47 -45.73 4.04
CA CYS A 551 -27.54 -44.34 3.61
C CYS A 551 -26.25 -43.91 2.90
N ILE A 552 -26.26 -42.70 2.37
CA ILE A 552 -25.06 -42.00 1.89
C ILE A 552 -24.84 -40.77 2.77
N LEU A 553 -23.57 -40.52 3.13
CA LEU A 553 -23.13 -39.26 3.71
C LEU A 553 -22.32 -38.49 2.67
N GLU A 554 -22.71 -37.24 2.40
CA GLU A 554 -21.92 -36.33 1.59
C GLU A 554 -21.00 -35.49 2.49
N ALA A 555 -19.70 -35.65 2.31
CA ALA A 555 -18.70 -34.79 2.95
C ALA A 555 -17.70 -34.33 1.88
N MET A 556 -17.48 -33.02 1.76
CA MET A 556 -16.55 -32.43 0.79
C MET A 556 -16.79 -32.91 -0.67
N LYS A 557 -18.05 -33.04 -1.10
CA LYS A 557 -18.45 -33.52 -2.44
C LYS A 557 -18.12 -34.99 -2.72
N LEU A 558 -17.75 -35.77 -1.71
CA LEU A 558 -17.58 -37.23 -1.78
C LEU A 558 -18.79 -37.91 -1.14
N MET A 559 -19.33 -38.92 -1.82
CA MET A 559 -20.48 -39.70 -1.38
C MET A 559 -19.99 -41.00 -0.72
N ASN A 560 -20.12 -41.10 0.59
CA ASN A 560 -19.68 -42.26 1.36
C ASN A 560 -20.88 -43.12 1.78
N GLU A 561 -20.88 -44.39 1.39
CA GLU A 561 -21.93 -45.34 1.74
C GLU A 561 -21.74 -45.86 3.17
N VAL A 562 -22.77 -45.73 4.00
CA VAL A 562 -22.83 -46.38 5.32
C VAL A 562 -23.53 -47.73 5.16
N LYS A 563 -22.91 -48.82 5.63
CA LYS A 563 -23.37 -50.20 5.42
C LYS A 563 -23.73 -50.87 6.74
N ALA A 564 -24.70 -51.78 6.71
CA ALA A 564 -25.06 -52.61 7.86
C ALA A 564 -23.94 -53.61 8.17
N GLU A 565 -23.57 -53.77 9.44
CA GLU A 565 -22.55 -54.74 9.86
C GLU A 565 -23.13 -56.13 10.20
N VAL A 566 -24.42 -56.19 10.53
CA VAL A 566 -25.11 -57.40 11.00
C VAL A 566 -26.46 -57.60 10.31
N GLU A 567 -26.97 -58.82 10.32
CA GLU A 567 -28.33 -59.13 9.84
C GLU A 567 -29.36 -58.69 10.88
N ALA A 568 -30.18 -57.69 10.54
CA ALA A 568 -31.03 -57.01 11.50
C ALA A 568 -32.29 -56.41 10.87
N VAL A 569 -33.27 -56.04 11.69
CA VAL A 569 -34.45 -55.27 11.29
C VAL A 569 -34.25 -53.80 11.64
N VAL A 570 -34.47 -52.89 10.68
CA VAL A 570 -34.40 -51.44 10.94
C VAL A 570 -35.56 -51.02 11.85
N ARG A 571 -35.28 -50.47 13.03
CA ARG A 571 -36.31 -50.05 13.99
C ARG A 571 -36.52 -48.56 14.05
N ALA A 572 -35.46 -47.78 13.87
CA ALA A 572 -35.55 -46.33 13.81
C ALA A 572 -34.50 -45.76 12.86
N ILE A 573 -34.84 -44.64 12.24
CA ILE A 573 -33.94 -43.79 11.46
C ILE A 573 -33.86 -42.47 12.22
N GLY A 574 -32.68 -42.13 12.72
CA GLY A 574 -32.47 -41.02 13.65
C GLY A 574 -32.36 -39.64 12.99
N VAL A 575 -32.21 -39.60 11.66
CA VAL A 575 -31.94 -38.36 10.91
C VAL A 575 -32.88 -38.26 9.70
N GLU A 576 -33.39 -37.06 9.44
CA GLU A 576 -34.20 -36.78 8.25
C GLU A 576 -33.33 -36.62 6.99
N ASN A 577 -33.89 -36.92 5.81
CA ASN A 577 -33.16 -36.80 4.55
C ASN A 577 -32.72 -35.34 4.29
N ALA A 578 -31.48 -35.17 3.83
CA ALA A 578 -30.81 -33.90 3.56
C ALA A 578 -30.49 -33.03 4.79
N GLN A 579 -30.44 -33.62 5.99
CA GLN A 579 -29.98 -32.92 7.20
C GLN A 579 -28.46 -33.05 7.40
N PRO A 580 -27.80 -32.03 7.96
CA PRO A 580 -26.42 -32.15 8.41
C PRO A 580 -26.34 -33.09 9.60
N VAL A 581 -25.27 -33.88 9.65
CA VAL A 581 -24.92 -34.78 10.76
C VAL A 581 -23.48 -34.52 11.19
N GLU A 582 -23.24 -34.61 12.49
CA GLU A 582 -21.91 -34.56 13.09
C GLU A 582 -21.35 -35.97 13.33
N PHE A 583 -20.06 -36.04 13.67
CA PHE A 583 -19.43 -37.30 14.04
C PHE A 583 -20.07 -37.88 15.31
N GLY A 584 -20.50 -39.13 15.26
CA GLY A 584 -21.16 -39.81 16.38
C GLY A 584 -22.68 -39.65 16.44
N ASP A 585 -23.29 -38.88 15.52
CA ASP A 585 -24.75 -38.75 15.48
C ASP A 585 -25.42 -40.08 15.13
N LEU A 586 -26.51 -40.40 15.83
CA LEU A 586 -27.24 -41.66 15.62
C LEU A 586 -27.99 -41.62 14.29
N LEU A 587 -27.58 -42.48 13.35
CA LEU A 587 -28.21 -42.60 12.03
C LEU A 587 -29.31 -43.66 12.02
N PHE A 588 -29.05 -44.86 12.56
CA PHE A 588 -30.01 -45.97 12.58
C PHE A 588 -29.98 -46.76 13.90
N GLU A 589 -31.12 -47.32 14.29
CA GLU A 589 -31.21 -48.38 15.30
C GLU A 589 -31.67 -49.68 14.63
N LEU A 590 -30.87 -50.74 14.78
CA LEU A 590 -31.06 -52.03 14.16
C LEU A 590 -31.30 -53.12 15.22
N GLU A 591 -32.28 -54.01 15.02
CA GLU A 591 -32.52 -55.17 15.90
C GLU A 591 -31.94 -56.45 15.26
N PRO A 592 -30.86 -57.05 15.79
CA PRO A 592 -30.29 -58.27 15.25
C PRO A 592 -31.27 -59.44 15.30
N LEU A 593 -31.39 -60.18 14.19
CA LEU A 593 -32.28 -61.35 14.11
C LEU A 593 -31.72 -62.61 14.82
N ALA A 594 -30.45 -62.57 15.24
CA ALA A 594 -29.78 -63.67 15.92
C ALA A 594 -29.75 -63.48 17.46
N GLY A 595 -30.86 -63.83 18.12
CA GLY A 595 -30.94 -63.97 19.58
C GLY A 595 -32.20 -64.72 20.03
N ARG A 596 -32.11 -66.02 20.29
CA ARG A 596 -33.17 -66.78 20.98
C ARG A 596 -33.32 -66.26 22.43
N PRO A 597 -34.53 -66.04 22.95
CA PRO A 597 -34.73 -65.68 24.36
C PRO A 597 -34.48 -66.90 25.26
N LEU A 598 -33.61 -66.75 26.26
CA LEU A 598 -33.54 -67.67 27.40
C LEU A 598 -34.65 -67.27 28.37
N ASP A 599 -35.83 -67.89 28.26
CA ASP A 599 -36.77 -68.12 29.36
C ASP A 599 -37.98 -68.95 28.87
N ALA A 600 -37.88 -70.28 28.98
CA ALA A 600 -38.97 -71.21 29.34
C ALA A 600 -38.49 -72.68 29.25
N VAL A 601 -38.73 -73.44 30.32
CA VAL A 601 -38.91 -74.91 30.31
C VAL A 601 -40.19 -75.25 29.56
#